data_AF-A0A7Z8Q9V6-F1
#
_entry.id   AF-A0A7Z8Q9V6-F1
#
_cell.length_a   1.000
_cell.length_b   1.000
_cell.length_c   1.000
_cell.angle_alpha   90.00
_cell.angle_beta   90.00
_cell.angle_gamma   90.00
#
_symmetry.space_group_name_H-M   'P 1'
#
loop_
_entity.id
_entity.type
_entity.pdbx_description
1 polymer ?
#
loop_
_entity_poly.entity_id
_entity_poly.type
_entity_poly.pdbx_seq_one_letter_code
_entity_poly.pdbx_strand_id
1 'polypeptide(L)'
;MNYKIPLLPLDKDIESKTVLKKCAKAHQALAELKGIVPTIPNESILINTLSLQEAKDSSAIENIVTTHDELFKSDNLAQQFITLAAKEVFNYSTALQDGFKHVKNNDLLTSNYIKKIQAIIEQNNAGFRTQSGTTLKNEQTGEVIYTPPQTHDE
;
A
#
# COMPACT_ATOMS: atom_id res chain seq x y z
N MET A 1 25.86 -12.41 -4.42
CA MET A 1 26.27 -11.03 -4.07
C MET A 1 25.04 -10.31 -3.55
N ASN A 2 25.11 -9.70 -2.37
CA ASN A 2 24.01 -8.87 -1.88
C ASN A 2 23.90 -7.62 -2.76
N TYR A 3 22.72 -7.36 -3.29
CA TYR A 3 22.43 -6.15 -4.07
C TYR A 3 22.59 -4.92 -3.17
N LYS A 4 23.53 -4.03 -3.48
CA LYS A 4 23.70 -2.76 -2.76
C LYS A 4 22.70 -1.75 -3.31
N ILE A 5 21.73 -1.35 -2.50
CA ILE A 5 20.71 -0.38 -2.89
C ILE A 5 21.39 0.98 -3.12
N PRO A 6 21.29 1.58 -4.32
CA PRO A 6 21.81 2.93 -4.56
C PRO A 6 20.94 3.97 -3.86
N LEU A 7 21.58 5.06 -3.40
CA LEU A 7 20.85 6.23 -2.92
C LEU A 7 20.11 6.90 -4.08
N LEU A 8 18.95 7.49 -3.77
CA LEU A 8 18.21 8.33 -4.70
C LEU A 8 18.59 9.81 -4.49
N PRO A 9 18.60 10.65 -5.55
CA PRO A 9 18.34 10.29 -6.95
C PRO A 9 19.49 9.47 -7.56
N LEU A 10 19.17 8.66 -8.57
CA LEU A 10 20.19 7.88 -9.27
C LEU A 10 21.06 8.82 -10.13
N ASP A 11 22.36 8.55 -10.19
CA ASP A 11 23.32 9.26 -11.05
C ASP A 11 23.25 8.77 -12.50
N LYS A 12 22.03 8.74 -13.05
CA LYS A 12 21.76 8.42 -14.45
C LYS A 12 20.42 9.00 -14.85
N ASP A 13 20.28 9.28 -16.15
CA ASP A 13 18.99 9.59 -16.71
C ASP A 13 18.07 8.35 -16.66
N ILE A 14 16.94 8.51 -16.00
CA ILE A 14 15.90 7.48 -15.88
C ILE A 14 14.79 7.67 -16.92
N GLU A 15 14.75 8.83 -17.59
CA GLU A 15 13.76 9.15 -18.60
C GLU A 15 14.13 8.50 -19.92
N SER A 16 13.33 7.51 -20.33
CA SER A 16 13.47 6.89 -21.64
C SER A 16 12.25 7.16 -22.50
N LYS A 17 12.41 7.17 -23.82
CA LYS A 17 11.29 7.29 -24.77
C LYS A 17 10.17 6.28 -24.49
N THR A 18 10.52 5.06 -24.06
CA THR A 18 9.55 4.02 -23.69
C THR A 18 8.78 4.39 -22.43
N VAL A 19 9.47 4.84 -21.38
CA VAL A 19 8.85 5.29 -20.12
C VAL A 19 7.97 6.51 -20.36
N LEU A 20 8.47 7.54 -21.05
CA LEU A 20 7.74 8.78 -21.34
C LEU A 20 6.47 8.53 -22.16
N LYS A 21 6.52 7.64 -23.16
CA LYS A 21 5.32 7.25 -23.93
C LYS A 21 4.26 6.56 -23.06
N LYS A 22 4.68 5.73 -22.09
CA LYS A 22 3.75 5.11 -21.12
C LYS A 22 3.22 6.13 -20.11
N CYS A 23 4.09 7.00 -19.62
CA CYS A 23 3.74 8.08 -18.71
C CYS A 23 2.66 8.99 -19.32
N ALA A 24 2.79 9.37 -20.59
CA ALA A 24 1.78 10.18 -21.29
C ALA A 24 0.40 9.50 -21.32
N LYS A 25 0.33 8.19 -21.60
CA LYS A 25 -0.93 7.44 -21.59
C LYS A 25 -1.53 7.33 -20.18
N ALA A 26 -0.69 7.07 -19.17
CA ALA A 26 -1.14 7.01 -17.78
C ALA A 26 -1.65 8.39 -17.30
N HIS A 27 -0.95 9.46 -17.65
CA HIS A 27 -1.37 10.83 -17.36
C HIS A 27 -2.72 11.17 -17.99
N GLN A 28 -2.94 10.79 -19.27
CA GLN A 28 -4.22 10.97 -19.94
C GLN A 28 -5.36 10.28 -19.18
N ALA A 29 -5.21 8.99 -18.85
CA ALA A 29 -6.24 8.23 -18.13
C ALA A 29 -6.53 8.83 -16.74
N LEU A 30 -5.49 9.29 -16.03
CA LEU A 30 -5.65 9.98 -14.74
C LEU A 30 -6.34 11.34 -14.88
N ALA A 31 -6.08 12.08 -15.96
CA ALA A 31 -6.73 13.36 -16.23
C ALA A 31 -8.21 13.18 -16.57
N GLU A 32 -8.57 12.16 -17.34
CA GLU A 32 -9.96 11.79 -17.64
C GLU A 32 -10.72 11.44 -16.35
N LEU A 33 -10.12 10.60 -15.49
CA LEU A 33 -10.68 10.28 -14.17
C LEU A 33 -10.86 11.55 -13.31
N LYS A 34 -9.84 12.40 -13.23
CA LYS A 34 -9.90 13.65 -12.46
C LYS A 34 -10.99 14.60 -12.99
N GLY A 35 -11.23 14.61 -14.30
CA GLY A 35 -12.25 15.43 -14.93
C GLY A 35 -13.68 14.96 -14.67
N ILE A 36 -13.92 13.65 -14.55
CA ILE A 36 -15.26 13.10 -14.34
C ILE A 36 -15.68 13.07 -12.86
N VAL A 37 -14.73 12.91 -11.93
CA VAL A 37 -15.01 12.77 -10.49
C VAL A 37 -15.96 13.86 -9.93
N PRO A 38 -15.79 15.17 -10.26
CA PRO A 38 -16.68 16.22 -9.76
C PRO A 38 -18.14 16.14 -10.20
N THR A 39 -18.44 15.33 -11.23
CA THR A 39 -19.81 15.12 -11.73
C THR A 39 -20.59 14.09 -10.89
N ILE A 40 -19.90 13.38 -9.99
CA ILE A 40 -20.47 12.31 -9.19
C ILE A 40 -21.16 12.92 -7.94
N PRO A 41 -22.47 12.72 -7.75
CA PRO A 41 -23.23 13.39 -6.68
C PRO A 41 -22.74 13.08 -5.25
N ASN A 42 -22.08 11.93 -5.05
CA ASN A 42 -21.50 11.53 -3.78
C ASN A 42 -20.17 10.79 -3.98
N GLU A 43 -19.09 11.55 -4.11
CA GLU A 43 -17.73 11.04 -4.26
C GLU A 43 -17.31 10.11 -3.11
N SER A 44 -17.87 10.30 -1.91
CA SER A 44 -17.52 9.50 -0.73
C SER A 44 -17.91 8.02 -0.87
N ILE A 45 -19.02 7.72 -1.57
CA ILE A 45 -19.43 6.33 -1.84
C ILE A 45 -18.37 5.65 -2.70
N LEU A 46 -17.89 6.35 -3.73
CA LEU A 46 -16.89 5.82 -4.65
C LEU A 46 -15.56 5.60 -3.93
N ILE A 47 -15.09 6.58 -3.16
CA ILE A 47 -13.83 6.47 -2.42
C ILE A 47 -13.88 5.31 -1.43
N ASN A 48 -14.96 5.17 -0.65
CA ASN A 48 -15.08 4.10 0.33
C ASN A 48 -15.11 2.71 -0.34
N THR A 49 -15.86 2.57 -1.43
CA THR A 49 -15.97 1.29 -2.15
C THR A 49 -14.65 0.93 -2.84
N LEU A 50 -14.04 1.89 -3.54
CA LEU A 50 -12.76 1.68 -4.23
C LEU A 50 -11.62 1.39 -3.25
N SER A 51 -11.58 2.08 -2.11
CA SER A 51 -10.56 1.82 -1.08
C SER A 51 -10.68 0.39 -0.53
N LEU A 52 -11.91 -0.10 -0.34
CA LEU A 52 -12.15 -1.45 0.16
C LEU A 52 -11.84 -2.52 -0.90
N GLN A 53 -12.16 -2.26 -2.17
CA GLN A 53 -11.79 -3.14 -3.29
C GLN A 53 -10.27 -3.22 -3.47
N GLU A 54 -9.59 -2.07 -3.48
CA GLU A 54 -8.13 -1.97 -3.52
C GLU A 54 -7.51 -2.74 -2.34
N ALA A 55 -8.02 -2.53 -1.12
CA ALA A 55 -7.56 -3.24 0.06
C ALA A 55 -7.70 -4.76 -0.09
N LYS A 56 -8.87 -5.24 -0.54
CA LYS A 56 -9.12 -6.67 -0.73
C LYS A 56 -8.18 -7.28 -1.78
N ASP A 57 -8.01 -6.61 -2.92
CA ASP A 57 -7.18 -7.12 -4.02
C ASP A 57 -5.67 -7.03 -3.68
N SER A 58 -5.23 -5.98 -2.99
CA SER A 58 -3.85 -5.82 -2.51
C SER A 58 -3.51 -6.85 -1.42
N SER A 59 -4.40 -7.04 -0.44
CA SER A 59 -4.26 -8.04 0.62
C SER A 59 -4.18 -9.48 0.06
N ALA A 60 -4.87 -9.78 -1.04
CA ALA A 60 -4.79 -11.09 -1.68
C ALA A 60 -3.38 -11.42 -2.21
N ILE A 61 -2.57 -10.41 -2.57
CA ILE A 61 -1.16 -10.60 -2.97
C ILE A 61 -0.32 -11.12 -1.79
N GLU A 62 -0.64 -10.70 -0.57
CA GLU A 62 0.02 -11.11 0.68
C GLU A 62 -0.64 -12.36 1.32
N ASN A 63 -1.41 -13.13 0.55
CA ASN A 63 -2.17 -14.31 0.99
C ASN A 63 -3.28 -14.04 2.02
N ILE A 64 -3.71 -12.79 2.19
CA ILE A 64 -4.87 -12.42 3.01
C ILE A 64 -6.11 -12.40 2.10
N VAL A 65 -6.78 -13.55 2.01
CA VAL A 65 -7.91 -13.75 1.09
C VAL A 65 -9.23 -13.62 1.83
N THR A 66 -10.11 -12.77 1.31
CA THR A 66 -11.51 -12.60 1.77
C THR A 66 -12.44 -12.38 0.58
N THR A 67 -13.75 -12.39 0.82
CA THR A 67 -14.78 -12.19 -0.20
C THR A 67 -15.55 -10.89 0.01
N HIS A 68 -16.21 -10.40 -1.04
CA HIS A 68 -17.11 -9.25 -0.93
C HIS A 68 -18.23 -9.52 0.10
N ASP A 69 -18.80 -10.72 0.12
CA ASP A 69 -19.85 -11.09 1.07
C ASP A 69 -19.38 -10.97 2.53
N GLU A 70 -18.17 -11.43 2.84
CA GLU A 70 -17.58 -11.30 4.18
C GLU A 70 -17.34 -9.83 4.54
N LEU A 71 -16.86 -9.03 3.58
CA LEU A 71 -16.62 -7.61 3.79
C LEU A 71 -17.91 -6.83 4.02
N PHE A 72 -18.94 -7.07 3.20
CA PHE A 72 -20.23 -6.37 3.32
C PHE A 72 -21.10 -6.83 4.50
N LYS A 73 -20.89 -8.06 4.99
CA LYS A 73 -21.53 -8.56 6.23
C LYS A 73 -20.77 -8.15 7.50
N SER A 74 -19.55 -7.64 7.36
CA SER A 74 -18.79 -7.10 8.49
C SER A 74 -19.18 -5.64 8.75
N ASP A 75 -19.19 -5.26 10.02
CA ASP A 75 -19.45 -3.90 10.48
C ASP A 75 -18.19 -3.32 11.11
N ASN A 76 -17.54 -2.42 10.37
CA ASN A 76 -16.35 -1.73 10.84
C ASN A 76 -16.63 -0.80 12.04
N LEU A 77 -17.81 -0.19 12.12
CA LEU A 77 -18.17 0.72 13.22
C LEU A 77 -18.42 -0.06 14.52
N ALA A 78 -19.13 -1.19 14.42
CA ALA A 78 -19.36 -2.08 15.56
C ALA A 78 -18.17 -2.99 15.88
N GLN A 79 -17.09 -2.94 15.07
CA GLN A 79 -15.93 -3.84 15.15
C GLN A 79 -16.32 -5.33 15.09
N GLN A 80 -17.34 -5.66 14.31
CA GLN A 80 -17.84 -7.01 14.11
C GLN A 80 -17.42 -7.51 12.72
N PHE A 81 -16.51 -8.48 12.69
CA PHE A 81 -15.98 -9.02 11.43
C PHE A 81 -16.29 -10.51 11.32
N ILE A 82 -16.67 -10.94 10.12
CA ILE A 82 -16.95 -12.36 9.84
C ILE A 82 -15.68 -13.20 9.94
N THR A 83 -14.55 -12.66 9.49
CA THR A 83 -13.25 -13.34 9.50
C THR A 83 -12.12 -12.38 9.91
N LEU A 84 -10.98 -12.95 10.30
CA LEU A 84 -9.77 -12.17 10.56
C LEU A 84 -9.26 -11.51 9.28
N ALA A 85 -9.31 -12.20 8.13
CA ALA A 85 -8.93 -11.64 6.84
C ALA A 85 -9.80 -10.43 6.46
N ALA A 86 -11.12 -10.49 6.72
CA ALA A 86 -11.99 -9.34 6.53
C ALA A 86 -11.56 -8.16 7.42
N LYS A 87 -11.24 -8.42 8.69
CA LYS A 87 -10.72 -7.39 9.62
C LYS A 87 -9.43 -6.75 9.10
N GLU A 88 -8.48 -7.55 8.61
CA GLU A 88 -7.21 -7.05 8.06
C GLU A 88 -7.42 -6.19 6.81
N VAL A 89 -8.32 -6.60 5.91
CA VAL A 89 -8.71 -5.78 4.74
C VAL A 89 -9.35 -4.46 5.15
N PHE A 90 -10.20 -4.46 6.19
CA PHE A 90 -10.73 -3.21 6.74
C PHE A 90 -9.65 -2.33 7.34
N ASN A 91 -8.69 -2.90 8.08
CA ASN A 91 -7.55 -2.14 8.62
C ASN A 91 -6.74 -1.48 7.50
N TYR A 92 -6.50 -2.19 6.40
CA TYR A 92 -5.84 -1.64 5.22
C TYR A 92 -6.62 -0.46 4.64
N SER A 93 -7.93 -0.63 4.41
CA SER A 93 -8.79 0.46 3.89
C SER A 93 -8.76 1.68 4.82
N THR A 94 -8.79 1.47 6.14
CA THR A 94 -8.66 2.56 7.12
C THR A 94 -7.29 3.24 7.04
N ALA A 95 -6.20 2.46 6.95
CA ALA A 95 -4.84 2.97 6.85
C ALA A 95 -4.62 3.80 5.58
N LEU A 96 -5.17 3.36 4.45
CA LEU A 96 -5.14 4.09 3.18
C LEU A 96 -5.83 5.46 3.31
N GLN A 97 -7.02 5.49 3.88
CA GLN A 97 -7.77 6.74 4.07
C GLN A 97 -7.07 7.70 5.05
N ASP A 98 -6.52 7.18 6.15
CA ASP A 98 -5.77 7.98 7.13
C ASP A 98 -4.49 8.54 6.51
N GLY A 99 -3.73 7.70 5.79
CA GLY A 99 -2.53 8.12 5.06
C GLY A 99 -2.83 9.20 4.02
N PHE A 100 -3.89 9.02 3.23
CA PHE A 100 -4.35 10.03 2.28
C PHE A 100 -4.67 11.37 2.95
N LYS A 101 -5.42 11.36 4.06
CA LYS A 101 -5.74 12.58 4.82
C LYS A 101 -4.48 13.28 5.32
N HIS A 102 -3.51 12.53 5.83
CA HIS A 102 -2.24 13.09 6.28
C HIS A 102 -1.46 13.75 5.16
N VAL A 103 -1.28 13.08 4.04
CA VAL A 103 -0.59 13.63 2.87
C VAL A 103 -1.33 14.85 2.33
N LYS A 104 -2.66 14.79 2.25
CA LYS A 104 -3.49 15.89 1.72
C LYS A 104 -3.45 17.14 2.59
N ASN A 105 -3.34 16.99 3.92
CA ASN A 105 -3.33 18.12 4.85
C ASN A 105 -1.94 18.76 5.03
N ASN A 106 -0.86 18.02 4.73
CA ASN A 106 0.52 18.46 4.99
C ASN A 106 1.38 18.56 3.72
N ASP A 107 0.83 18.19 2.56
CA ASP A 107 1.50 18.13 1.26
C ASP A 107 2.83 17.34 1.26
N LEU A 108 2.98 16.40 2.21
CA LEU A 108 4.20 15.63 2.44
C LEU A 108 3.89 14.20 2.85
N LEU A 109 4.68 13.25 2.36
CA LEU A 109 4.75 11.88 2.84
C LEU A 109 6.06 11.69 3.63
N THR A 110 5.95 11.45 4.93
CA THR A 110 7.12 11.29 5.82
C THR A 110 7.22 9.86 6.33
N SER A 111 8.41 9.46 6.77
CA SER A 111 8.61 8.16 7.44
C SER A 111 7.74 7.98 8.69
N ASN A 112 7.34 9.08 9.35
CA ASN A 112 6.38 9.01 10.47
C ASN A 112 4.98 8.62 10.01
N TYR A 113 4.52 9.14 8.86
CA TYR A 113 3.26 8.71 8.27
C TYR A 113 3.32 7.26 7.79
N ILE A 114 4.43 6.83 7.19
CA ILE A 114 4.60 5.42 6.79
C ILE A 114 4.49 4.49 8.01
N LYS A 115 5.17 4.80 9.12
CA LYS A 115 5.04 4.03 10.37
C LYS A 115 3.60 4.05 10.91
N LYS A 116 2.91 5.19 10.84
CA LYS A 116 1.51 5.29 11.29
C LYS A 116 0.59 4.41 10.45
N ILE A 117 0.73 4.46 9.12
CA ILE A 117 -0.05 3.63 8.19
C ILE A 117 0.19 2.15 8.49
N GLN A 118 1.46 1.73 8.62
CA GLN A 118 1.81 0.35 9.01
C GLN A 118 1.19 -0.05 10.35
N ALA A 119 1.23 0.84 11.35
CA ALA A 119 0.66 0.56 12.66
C ALA A 119 -0.87 0.34 12.62
N ILE A 120 -1.58 1.03 11.73
CA ILE A 120 -3.02 0.84 11.52
C ILE A 120 -3.29 -0.51 10.85
N ILE A 121 -2.50 -0.89 9.84
CA ILE A 121 -2.65 -2.18 9.13
C ILE A 121 -2.44 -3.34 10.11
N GLU A 122 -1.29 -3.34 10.79
CA GLU A 122 -0.82 -4.43 11.63
C GLU A 122 -1.38 -4.40 13.07
N GLN A 123 -2.09 -3.33 13.43
CA GLN A 123 -2.62 -3.10 14.78
C GLN A 123 -1.55 -3.22 15.88
N ASN A 124 -0.34 -2.74 15.58
CA ASN A 124 0.80 -2.74 16.49
C ASN A 124 1.70 -1.51 16.24
N ASN A 125 2.73 -1.32 17.05
CA ASN A 125 3.69 -0.23 16.87
C ASN A 125 5.10 -0.76 16.57
N ALA A 126 5.22 -1.69 15.62
CA ALA A 126 6.49 -2.33 15.29
C ALA A 126 7.55 -1.35 14.76
N GLY A 127 7.13 -0.33 14.01
CA GLY A 127 8.03 0.64 13.40
C GLY A 127 8.96 0.01 12.36
N PHE A 128 10.12 0.61 12.14
CA PHE A 128 11.12 0.01 11.26
C PHE A 128 11.87 -1.11 11.99
N ARG A 129 12.16 -2.18 11.24
CA ARG A 129 12.86 -3.35 11.77
C ARG A 129 14.26 -2.96 12.27
N THR A 130 14.57 -3.38 13.49
CA THR A 130 15.90 -3.23 14.12
C THR A 130 16.67 -4.55 14.22
N GLN A 131 16.00 -5.68 14.07
CA GLN A 131 16.59 -7.02 14.13
C GLN A 131 17.09 -7.47 12.75
N SER A 132 18.23 -8.14 12.72
CA SER A 132 18.77 -8.81 11.53
C SER A 132 18.13 -10.19 11.32
N GLY A 133 18.24 -10.73 10.10
CA GLY A 133 17.84 -12.10 9.73
C GLY A 133 16.71 -12.18 8.70
N THR A 134 16.00 -11.06 8.45
CA THR A 134 14.96 -11.02 7.42
C THR A 134 15.57 -11.18 6.04
N THR A 135 15.06 -12.15 5.27
CA THR A 135 15.51 -12.50 3.92
C THR A 135 14.31 -12.93 3.09
N LEU A 136 14.33 -12.61 1.79
CA LEU A 136 13.40 -13.17 0.81
C LEU A 136 14.02 -14.47 0.28
N LYS A 137 13.31 -15.58 0.43
CA LYS A 137 13.78 -16.90 0.03
C LYS A 137 12.82 -17.56 -0.94
N ASN A 138 13.34 -18.40 -1.82
CA ASN A 138 12.52 -19.36 -2.54
C ASN A 138 12.11 -20.46 -1.55
N GLU A 139 10.81 -20.64 -1.33
CA GLU A 139 10.29 -21.62 -0.36
C GLU A 139 10.61 -23.07 -0.75
N GLN A 140 10.70 -23.39 -2.04
CA GLN A 140 10.94 -24.76 -2.51
C GLN A 140 12.42 -25.16 -2.44
N THR A 141 13.34 -24.24 -2.74
CA THR A 141 14.78 -24.54 -2.79
C THR A 141 15.53 -24.09 -1.54
N GLY A 142 14.94 -23.22 -0.72
CA GLY A 142 15.59 -22.57 0.41
C GLY A 142 16.61 -21.49 0.02
N GLU A 143 16.77 -21.22 -1.28
CA GLU A 143 17.72 -20.23 -1.80
C GLU A 143 17.32 -18.81 -1.37
N VAL A 144 18.29 -18.05 -0.86
CA VAL A 144 18.10 -16.63 -0.52
C VAL A 144 18.17 -15.81 -1.80
N ILE A 145 17.04 -15.22 -2.20
CA ILE A 145 16.91 -14.38 -3.39
C ILE A 145 17.38 -12.95 -3.11
N TYR A 146 16.99 -12.41 -1.94
CA TYR A 146 17.33 -11.06 -1.56
C TYR A 146 17.45 -10.91 -0.05
N THR A 147 18.44 -10.12 0.38
CA THR A 147 18.64 -9.75 1.79
C THR A 147 18.52 -8.22 1.88
N PRO A 148 17.45 -7.68 2.50
CA PRO A 148 17.33 -6.23 2.74
C PRO A 148 18.42 -5.72 3.71
N PRO A 149 18.55 -4.40 3.92
CA PRO A 149 19.44 -3.84 4.94
C PRO A 149 19.28 -4.53 6.30
N GLN A 150 20.39 -4.91 6.93
CA GLN A 150 20.35 -5.77 8.13
C GLN A 150 20.63 -5.00 9.42
N THR A 151 21.07 -3.75 9.31
CA THR A 151 21.32 -2.87 10.46
C THR A 151 20.46 -1.61 10.36
N HIS A 152 20.33 -0.89 11.48
CA HIS A 152 19.60 0.37 11.52
C HIS A 152 20.26 1.47 10.67
N ASP A 153 21.59 1.42 10.53
CA ASP A 153 22.40 2.46 9.87
C ASP A 153 22.66 2.17 8.39
N GLU A 154 22.16 1.03 7.88
CA GLU A 154 22.13 0.65 6.45
C GLU A 154 20.81 1.03 5.79
#